data_AF-A0A3A4PCN7-F1
#
_entry.id   AF-A0A3A4PCN7-F1
#
_cell.length_a   1.000
_cell.length_b   1.000
_cell.length_c   1.000
_cell.angle_alpha   90.00
_cell.angle_beta   90.00
_cell.angle_gamma   90.00
#
_symmetry.space_group_name_H-M   'P 1'
#
loop_
_entity.id
_entity.type
_entity.pdbx_description
1 polymer ?
#
loop_
_entity_poly.entity_id
_entity_poly.type
_entity_poly.pdbx_seq_one_letter_code
_entity_poly.pdbx_strand_id
1 'polypeptide(L)'
;MQCVVCGTNFGSEYDPEIKAYPVYHPPSSKKYEICEKIFYKTLLRLHVFLFDQEHSIPATQLLHDFDWKNDILMRKEMISWCLAKGFLTVDSFKRIEVPYSIRSEFGEFLQAIDPTQPGVLDRFFEEYRDHLRAVYPSLKPVSPDQMPFKFVELKLGQSTLFDNIDTTQIELRGKKSDSDSAEERRLSSLRQSMERKLSR
;
A
#
# COMPACT_ATOMS: atom_id res chain seq x y z
N MET A 1 3.67 -8.57 -9.97
CA MET A 1 4.02 -7.53 -8.97
C MET A 1 3.45 -6.18 -9.39
N GLN A 2 3.18 -5.25 -8.45
CA GLN A 2 2.51 -3.96 -8.72
C GLN A 2 3.41 -2.77 -8.32
N CYS A 3 3.63 -1.80 -9.22
CA CYS A 3 4.44 -0.59 -8.95
C CYS A 3 3.86 0.21 -7.79
N VAL A 4 4.66 0.48 -6.75
CA VAL A 4 4.19 1.14 -5.52
C VAL A 4 3.79 2.59 -5.76
N VAL A 5 4.45 3.25 -6.71
CA VAL A 5 4.17 4.64 -7.07
C VAL A 5 2.85 4.74 -7.84
N CYS A 6 2.75 4.06 -8.98
CA CYS A 6 1.64 4.26 -9.93
C CYS A 6 0.61 3.12 -9.97
N GLY A 7 0.77 2.06 -9.16
CA GLY A 7 -0.17 0.95 -9.06
C GLY A 7 -0.27 0.06 -10.31
N THR A 8 0.59 0.22 -11.32
CA THR A 8 0.55 -0.63 -12.52
C THR A 8 0.96 -2.06 -12.16
N ASN A 9 0.19 -3.06 -12.61
CA ASN A 9 0.47 -4.48 -12.38
C ASN A 9 1.29 -5.07 -13.54
N PHE A 10 2.37 -5.77 -13.22
CA PHE A 10 3.33 -6.37 -14.16
C PHE A 10 3.24 -7.90 -14.22
N GLY A 11 2.26 -8.51 -13.53
CA GLY A 11 2.01 -9.96 -13.62
C GLY A 11 3.28 -10.79 -13.44
N SER A 12 3.55 -11.67 -14.42
CA SER A 12 4.70 -12.57 -14.54
C SER A 12 5.90 -11.97 -15.30
N GLU A 13 5.80 -10.75 -15.82
CA GLU A 13 6.90 -10.06 -16.53
C GLU A 13 7.87 -9.37 -15.57
N TYR A 14 7.69 -9.59 -14.26
CA TYR A 14 8.57 -9.07 -13.24
C TYR A 14 9.86 -9.88 -13.16
N ASP A 15 10.98 -9.25 -13.51
CA ASP A 15 12.31 -9.80 -13.30
C ASP A 15 12.76 -9.52 -11.85
N PRO A 16 12.96 -10.56 -11.00
CA PRO A 16 13.40 -10.40 -9.62
C PRO A 16 14.86 -9.89 -9.51
N GLU A 17 15.64 -9.92 -10.58
CA GLU A 17 16.97 -9.30 -10.65
C GLU A 17 16.90 -7.78 -10.81
N ILE A 18 15.71 -7.23 -11.13
CA ILE A 18 15.46 -5.78 -11.06
C ILE A 18 15.55 -5.37 -9.59
N LYS A 19 16.77 -5.01 -9.15
CA LYS A 19 17.09 -4.35 -7.89
C LYS A 19 16.57 -2.91 -7.85
N ALA A 20 15.48 -2.61 -8.54
CA ALA A 20 14.93 -1.27 -8.49
C ALA A 20 14.30 -1.04 -7.12
N TYR A 21 14.22 0.25 -6.78
CA TYR A 21 13.23 0.88 -5.90
C TYR A 21 11.86 0.20 -6.03
N PRO A 22 10.85 0.47 -5.18
CA PRO A 22 9.54 -0.19 -5.32
C PRO A 22 8.76 0.24 -6.60
N VAL A 23 9.48 0.74 -7.60
CA VAL A 23 9.15 1.04 -8.99
C VAL A 23 9.46 -0.18 -9.86
N TYR A 24 8.42 -0.91 -10.25
CA TYR A 24 8.55 -2.14 -11.02
C TYR A 24 8.36 -1.94 -12.53
N HIS A 25 8.90 -0.85 -13.07
CA HIS A 25 8.91 -0.58 -14.51
C HIS A 25 10.24 -1.04 -15.13
N PRO A 26 10.27 -1.43 -16.42
CA PRO A 26 11.52 -1.64 -17.13
C PRO A 26 12.36 -0.36 -17.13
N PRO A 27 13.68 -0.42 -16.84
CA PRO A 27 14.55 0.76 -16.76
C PRO A 27 14.57 1.61 -18.04
N SER A 28 14.35 1.00 -19.20
CA SER A 28 14.27 1.68 -20.50
C SER A 28 12.97 2.45 -20.73
N SER A 29 11.98 2.34 -19.84
CA SER A 29 10.69 3.01 -20.02
C SER A 29 10.68 4.39 -19.39
N LYS A 30 10.10 5.37 -20.09
CA LYS A 30 9.82 6.71 -19.53
C LYS A 30 9.04 6.67 -18.21
N LYS A 31 8.21 5.63 -18.01
CA LYS A 31 7.46 5.44 -16.75
C LYS A 31 8.36 5.10 -15.57
N TYR A 32 9.47 4.40 -15.81
CA TYR A 32 10.47 4.10 -14.77
C TYR A 32 11.06 5.39 -14.21
N GLU A 33 11.61 6.23 -15.09
CA GLU A 33 12.23 7.51 -14.69
C GLU A 33 11.25 8.41 -13.93
N ILE A 34 10.00 8.50 -14.41
CA ILE A 34 8.95 9.28 -13.73
C ILE A 34 8.66 8.73 -12.34
N CYS A 35 8.43 7.41 -12.22
CA CYS A 35 8.09 6.80 -10.94
C CYS A 35 9.27 6.83 -9.97
N GLU A 36 10.50 6.62 -10.43
CA GLU A 36 11.70 6.73 -9.61
C GLU A 36 11.85 8.16 -9.06
N LYS A 37 11.69 9.19 -9.91
CA LYS A 37 11.72 10.58 -9.48
C LYS A 37 10.64 10.88 -8.43
N ILE A 38 9.42 10.39 -8.63
CA ILE A 38 8.33 10.57 -7.66
C ILE A 38 8.66 9.86 -6.33
N PHE A 39 9.17 8.64 -6.38
CA PHE A 39 9.55 7.88 -5.19
C PHE A 39 10.59 8.65 -4.36
N TYR A 40 11.68 9.09 -4.98
CA TYR A 40 12.76 9.78 -4.29
C TYR A 40 12.36 11.14 -3.74
N LYS A 41 11.56 11.90 -4.49
CA LYS A 41 10.99 13.15 -3.97
C LYS A 41 10.10 12.90 -2.77
N THR A 42 9.28 11.86 -2.81
CA THR A 42 8.40 11.53 -1.69
C THR A 42 9.22 11.08 -0.48
N LEU A 43 10.27 10.29 -0.69
CA LEU A 43 11.17 9.86 0.39
C LEU A 43 11.93 11.04 1.00
N LEU A 44 12.39 12.00 0.18
CA LEU A 44 13.00 13.24 0.66
C LEU A 44 12.04 14.03 1.55
N ARG A 45 10.80 14.25 1.07
CA ARG A 45 9.75 14.92 1.84
C ARG A 45 9.48 14.20 3.15
N LEU A 46 9.50 12.86 3.12
CA LEU A 46 9.28 12.02 4.29
C LEU A 46 10.40 12.20 5.32
N HIS A 47 11.65 12.22 4.87
CA HIS A 47 12.79 12.47 5.75
C HIS A 47 12.77 13.87 6.34
N VAL A 48 12.47 14.91 5.55
CA VAL A 48 12.30 16.28 6.06
C VAL A 48 11.19 16.31 7.11
N PHE A 49 10.01 15.76 6.81
CA PHE A 49 8.89 15.69 7.75
C PHE A 49 9.27 14.98 9.06
N LEU A 50 9.89 13.79 8.99
CA LEU A 50 10.30 13.03 10.16
C LEU A 50 11.45 13.70 10.93
N PHE A 51 12.29 14.47 10.23
CA PHE A 51 13.36 15.25 10.84
C PHE A 51 12.78 16.41 11.65
N ASP A 52 11.80 17.14 11.09
CA ASP A 52 11.09 18.25 11.72
C ASP A 52 10.24 17.84 12.92
N GLN A 53 9.75 16.59 12.96
CA GLN A 53 9.03 16.10 14.14
C GLN A 53 9.91 16.03 15.39
N GLU A 54 11.25 15.99 15.26
CA GLU A 54 12.22 15.77 16.35
C GLU A 54 12.09 14.43 17.10
N HIS A 55 10.97 13.71 16.98
CA HIS A 55 10.70 12.42 17.61
C HIS A 55 10.15 11.40 16.61
N SER A 56 10.28 10.11 16.95
CA SER A 56 9.69 9.01 16.21
C SER A 56 8.16 9.04 16.29
N ILE A 57 7.48 8.72 15.19
CA ILE A 57 6.01 8.79 15.09
C ILE A 57 5.36 7.44 14.76
N PRO A 58 4.15 7.16 15.25
CA PRO A 58 3.41 5.96 14.84
C PRO A 58 3.20 5.88 13.32
N ALA A 59 3.29 4.68 12.75
CA ALA A 59 3.10 4.48 11.32
C ALA A 59 1.69 4.89 10.82
N THR A 60 0.67 4.77 11.69
CA THR A 60 -0.69 5.25 11.42
C THR A 60 -0.76 6.77 11.31
N GLN A 61 -0.03 7.47 12.18
CA GLN A 61 0.05 8.93 12.14
C GLN A 61 0.75 9.37 10.85
N LEU A 62 1.86 8.71 10.48
CA LEU A 62 2.55 9.00 9.23
C LEU A 62 1.66 8.81 7.99
N LEU A 63 0.80 7.78 7.96
CA LEU A 63 -0.13 7.57 6.85
C LEU A 63 -1.19 8.67 6.71
N HIS A 64 -1.55 9.33 7.82
CA HIS A 64 -2.62 10.32 7.89
C HIS A 64 -2.09 11.76 7.76
N ASP A 65 -1.06 12.12 8.53
CA ASP A 65 -0.59 13.49 8.69
C ASP A 65 0.40 13.90 7.58
N PHE A 66 1.12 12.94 6.99
CA PHE A 66 2.01 13.22 5.87
C PHE A 66 1.19 13.56 4.62
N ASP A 67 1.45 14.72 4.04
CA ASP A 67 0.83 15.11 2.76
C ASP A 67 1.41 14.26 1.62
N TRP A 68 0.74 13.17 1.25
CA TRP A 68 1.19 12.31 0.16
C TRP A 68 1.06 12.95 -1.23
N LYS A 69 0.41 14.13 -1.40
CA LYS A 69 0.11 14.80 -2.69
C LYS A 69 -0.50 13.90 -3.79
N ASN A 70 -1.03 12.72 -3.42
CA ASN A 70 -1.39 11.64 -4.34
C ASN A 70 -0.22 11.14 -5.22
N ASP A 71 1.02 11.41 -4.82
CA ASP A 71 2.24 10.99 -5.51
C ASP A 71 2.41 9.46 -5.48
N ILE A 72 1.96 8.82 -4.39
CA ILE A 72 2.13 7.38 -4.13
C ILE A 72 0.78 6.73 -3.88
N LEU A 73 0.43 5.75 -4.73
CA LEU A 73 -0.81 4.99 -4.58
C LEU A 73 -0.71 3.94 -3.45
N MET A 74 0.43 3.25 -3.33
CA MET A 74 0.62 2.16 -2.36
C MET A 74 1.46 2.64 -1.16
N ARG A 75 0.90 3.54 -0.36
CA ARG A 75 1.62 4.25 0.72
C ARG A 75 2.21 3.31 1.78
N LYS A 76 1.46 2.28 2.18
CA LYS A 76 1.91 1.29 3.18
C LYS A 76 3.08 0.48 2.65
N GLU A 77 2.98 0.05 1.39
CA GLU A 77 4.00 -0.71 0.69
C GLU A 77 5.27 0.10 0.50
N MET A 78 5.15 1.40 0.21
CA MET A 78 6.30 2.31 0.19
C MET A 78 7.01 2.33 1.54
N ILE A 79 6.28 2.57 2.63
CA ILE A 79 6.88 2.64 3.97
C ILE A 79 7.52 1.30 4.34
N SER A 80 6.81 0.19 4.13
CA SER A 80 7.33 -1.16 4.39
C SER A 80 8.59 -1.46 3.59
N TRP A 81 8.64 -1.06 2.32
CA TRP A 81 9.84 -1.23 1.50
C TRP A 81 10.99 -0.39 2.04
N CYS A 82 10.75 0.88 2.40
CA CYS A 82 11.76 1.75 2.99
C CYS A 82 12.31 1.18 4.30
N LEU A 83 11.46 0.60 5.15
CA LEU A 83 11.88 -0.10 6.37
C LEU A 83 12.71 -1.36 6.06
N ALA A 84 12.28 -2.16 5.08
CA ALA A 84 12.97 -3.40 4.68
C ALA A 84 14.33 -3.14 4.01
N LYS A 85 14.55 -1.92 3.52
CA LYS A 85 15.81 -1.46 2.94
C LYS A 85 16.65 -0.60 3.88
N GLY A 86 16.12 -0.27 5.06
CA GLY A 86 16.81 0.56 6.05
C GLY A 86 16.84 2.06 5.71
N PHE A 87 16.01 2.53 4.76
CA PHE A 87 15.79 3.97 4.52
C PHE A 87 14.93 4.62 5.62
N LEU A 88 14.20 3.80 6.36
CA LEU A 88 13.49 4.15 7.59
C LEU A 88 13.87 3.13 8.67
N THR A 89 13.79 3.52 9.93
CA THR A 89 13.92 2.60 11.06
C THR A 89 12.69 2.70 11.97
N VAL A 90 12.58 1.76 12.90
CA VAL A 90 11.62 1.84 14.00
C VAL A 90 12.34 1.89 15.35
N ASP A 91 11.75 2.59 16.29
CA ASP A 91 12.19 2.60 17.68
C ASP A 91 11.63 1.40 18.46
N SER A 92 11.93 1.34 19.76
CA SER A 92 11.44 0.30 20.68
C SER A 92 9.92 0.25 20.83
N PHE A 93 9.21 1.31 20.46
CA PHE A 93 7.75 1.42 20.49
C PHE A 93 7.12 1.23 19.09
N LYS A 94 7.88 0.73 18.10
CA LYS A 94 7.46 0.54 16.71
C LYS A 94 7.04 1.85 16.02
N ARG A 95 7.59 2.98 16.45
CA ARG A 95 7.41 4.28 15.81
C ARG A 95 8.51 4.51 14.78
N ILE A 96 8.14 5.11 13.65
CA ILE A 96 9.01 5.34 12.50
C ILE A 96 9.86 6.59 12.73
N GLU A 97 11.12 6.52 12.35
CA GLU A 97 12.05 7.65 12.34
C GLU A 97 13.10 7.55 11.22
N VAL A 98 13.85 8.63 11.04
CA VAL A 98 15.03 8.67 10.16
C VAL A 98 16.18 7.89 10.82
N PRO A 99 16.75 6.87 10.16
CA PRO A 99 17.88 6.10 10.69
C PRO A 99 19.07 7.01 11.03
N TYR A 100 19.81 6.68 12.09
CA TYR A 100 20.98 7.46 12.51
C TYR A 100 22.00 7.70 11.39
N SER A 101 22.31 6.68 10.57
CA SER A 101 23.24 6.81 9.44
C SER A 101 22.79 7.91 8.46
N ILE A 102 21.48 8.00 8.19
CA ILE A 102 20.92 9.04 7.32
C ILE A 102 20.89 10.38 8.07
N ARG A 103 20.46 10.40 9.33
CA ARG A 103 20.42 11.65 10.12
C ARG A 103 21.81 12.28 10.27
N SER A 104 22.85 11.47 10.47
CA SER A 104 24.22 11.93 10.66
C SER A 104 24.83 12.47 9.37
N GLU A 105 24.52 11.87 8.23
CA GLU A 105 25.13 12.26 6.95
C GLU A 105 24.32 13.36 6.24
N PHE A 106 23.01 13.38 6.42
CA PHE A 106 22.09 14.28 5.73
C PHE A 106 21.49 15.35 6.65
N GLY A 107 21.91 15.44 7.92
CA GLY A 107 21.27 16.34 8.89
C GLY A 107 21.23 17.80 8.42
N GLU A 108 22.38 18.35 8.02
CA GLU A 108 22.46 19.72 7.49
C GLU A 108 21.69 19.87 6.18
N PHE A 109 21.77 18.87 5.31
CA PHE A 109 21.05 18.82 4.04
C PHE A 109 19.53 18.88 4.25
N LEU A 110 19.00 18.09 5.17
CA LEU A 110 17.57 18.05 5.49
C LEU A 110 17.11 19.36 6.17
N GLN A 111 17.92 19.94 7.06
CA GLN A 111 17.63 21.22 7.70
C GLN A 111 17.57 22.40 6.70
N ALA A 112 18.37 22.34 5.64
CA ALA A 112 18.40 23.38 4.62
C ALA A 112 17.18 23.35 3.67
N ILE A 113 16.35 22.31 3.74
CA ILE A 113 15.21 22.13 2.84
C ILE A 113 13.96 22.70 3.49
N ASP A 114 13.45 23.78 2.91
CA ASP A 114 12.09 24.25 3.14
C ASP A 114 11.14 23.60 2.11
N PRO A 115 10.33 22.60 2.50
CA PRO A 115 9.44 21.89 1.57
C PRO A 115 8.26 22.75 1.09
N THR A 116 8.03 23.92 1.68
CA THR A 116 6.96 24.85 1.28
C THR A 116 7.36 25.72 0.09
N GLN A 117 8.65 25.90 -0.13
CA GLN A 117 9.17 26.68 -1.25
C GLN A 117 9.02 25.93 -2.58
N PRO A 118 8.36 26.54 -3.59
CA PRO A 118 8.23 25.93 -4.90
C PRO A 118 9.58 25.57 -5.52
N GLY A 119 9.69 24.35 -6.07
CA GLY A 119 10.88 23.91 -6.81
C GLY A 119 12.09 23.51 -5.95
N VAL A 120 12.08 23.75 -4.63
CA VAL A 120 13.19 23.36 -3.74
C VAL A 120 13.42 21.84 -3.75
N LEU A 121 12.34 21.06 -3.69
CA LEU A 121 12.44 19.59 -3.77
C LEU A 121 12.95 19.11 -5.14
N ASP A 122 12.62 19.81 -6.22
CA ASP A 122 13.16 19.50 -7.57
C ASP A 122 14.65 19.82 -7.69
N ARG A 123 15.15 20.78 -6.93
CA ARG A 123 16.58 21.12 -6.89
C ARG A 123 17.37 20.08 -6.10
N PHE A 124 16.84 19.63 -4.97
CA PHE A 124 17.57 18.79 -4.03
C PHE A 124 17.40 17.29 -4.25
N PHE A 125 16.39 16.83 -5.00
CA PHE A 125 16.17 15.37 -5.09
C PHE A 125 17.28 14.60 -5.81
N GLU A 126 17.95 15.19 -6.81
CA GLU A 126 19.04 14.53 -7.53
C GLU A 126 20.22 14.28 -6.58
N GLU A 127 20.64 15.32 -5.86
CA GLU A 127 21.69 15.25 -4.84
C GLU A 127 21.31 14.27 -3.72
N TYR A 128 20.06 14.35 -3.22
CA TYR A 128 19.55 13.42 -2.23
C TYR A 128 19.58 11.96 -2.71
N ARG A 129 19.17 11.71 -3.96
CA ARG A 129 19.14 10.37 -4.56
C ARG A 129 20.55 9.77 -4.59
N ASP A 130 21.51 10.54 -5.05
CA ASP A 130 22.88 10.08 -5.26
C ASP A 130 23.58 9.82 -3.92
N HIS A 131 23.41 10.72 -2.94
CA HIS A 131 23.86 10.46 -1.57
C HIS A 131 23.17 9.24 -0.96
N LEU A 132 21.84 9.07 -1.14
CA LEU A 132 21.13 7.89 -0.62
C LEU A 132 21.68 6.58 -1.19
N ARG A 133 22.06 6.58 -2.48
CA ARG A 133 22.70 5.43 -3.12
C ARG A 133 24.08 5.16 -2.53
N ALA A 134 24.83 6.19 -2.17
CA ALA A 134 26.15 6.06 -1.53
C ALA A 134 26.03 5.43 -0.13
N VAL A 135 25.02 5.81 0.66
CA VAL A 135 24.84 5.27 2.02
C VAL A 135 24.12 3.93 2.06
N TYR A 136 23.40 3.56 1.00
CA TYR A 136 22.60 2.33 0.94
C TYR A 136 23.32 1.06 1.47
N PRO A 137 24.60 0.81 1.14
CA PRO A 137 25.32 -0.36 1.66
C PRO A 137 25.49 -0.40 3.19
N SER A 138 25.40 0.76 3.86
CA SER A 138 25.54 0.90 5.32
C SER A 138 24.20 0.84 6.07
N LEU A 139 23.07 0.87 5.34
CA LEU A 139 21.74 0.89 5.94
C LEU A 139 21.38 -0.48 6.50
N LYS A 140 20.68 -0.47 7.65
CA LYS A 140 20.24 -1.68 8.33
C LYS A 140 18.74 -1.88 8.12
N PRO A 141 18.33 -2.97 7.43
CA PRO A 141 16.93 -3.35 7.34
C PRO A 141 16.27 -3.53 8.70
N VAL A 142 15.02 -3.09 8.82
CA VAL A 142 14.15 -3.44 9.95
C VAL A 142 13.75 -4.90 9.83
N SER A 143 13.80 -5.63 10.95
CA SER A 143 13.44 -7.04 10.95
C SER A 143 11.92 -7.25 10.77
N PRO A 144 11.48 -8.36 10.15
CA PRO A 144 10.05 -8.59 9.88
C PRO A 144 9.13 -8.54 11.11
N ASP A 145 9.62 -8.93 12.29
CA ASP A 145 8.89 -8.90 13.56
C ASP A 145 8.66 -7.48 14.11
N GLN A 146 9.52 -6.54 13.70
CA GLN A 146 9.47 -5.13 14.06
C GLN A 146 8.64 -4.31 13.06
N MET A 147 8.27 -4.87 11.90
CA MET A 147 7.46 -4.18 10.90
C MET A 147 6.11 -3.72 11.49
N PRO A 148 5.73 -2.44 11.32
CA PRO A 148 4.48 -1.90 11.84
C PRO A 148 3.26 -2.38 11.03
N PHE A 149 3.48 -2.83 9.79
CA PHE A 149 2.44 -3.38 8.93
C PHE A 149 2.64 -4.89 8.80
N LYS A 150 1.62 -5.66 9.17
CA LYS A 150 1.57 -7.09 8.88
C LYS A 150 0.84 -7.28 7.55
N PHE A 151 1.58 -7.63 6.50
CA PHE A 151 0.96 -8.19 5.31
C PHE A 151 0.56 -9.61 5.65
N VAL A 152 -0.74 -9.92 5.60
CA VAL A 152 -1.19 -11.30 5.75
C VAL A 152 -0.75 -12.03 4.49
N GLU A 153 0.32 -12.83 4.59
CA GLU A 153 0.54 -13.90 3.62
C GLU A 153 -0.59 -14.91 3.79
N LEU A 154 -1.63 -14.78 2.96
CA LEU A 154 -2.50 -15.91 2.69
C LEU A 154 -1.65 -16.97 1.99
N LYS A 155 -1.08 -17.89 2.76
CA LYS A 155 -0.54 -19.13 2.21
C LYS A 155 -1.72 -19.87 1.58
N LEU A 156 -1.86 -19.78 0.26
CA LEU A 156 -2.67 -20.68 -0.54
C LEU A 156 -2.05 -22.08 -0.42
N GLY A 157 -2.39 -22.78 0.66
CA GLY A 157 -1.83 -24.09 0.98
C GLY A 157 -2.80 -24.88 1.86
N GLN A 158 -3.54 -25.77 1.21
CA GLN A 158 -4.30 -26.88 1.79
C GLN A 158 -5.39 -26.51 2.81
N SER A 159 -6.59 -26.24 2.30
CA SER A 159 -7.82 -26.48 3.05
C SER A 159 -7.96 -27.98 3.29
N THR A 160 -7.60 -28.45 4.48
CA THR A 160 -8.27 -29.61 5.08
C THR A 160 -9.43 -29.08 5.91
N LEU A 161 -10.53 -28.74 5.23
CA LEU A 161 -11.83 -28.65 5.87
C LEU A 161 -12.16 -30.05 6.41
N PHE A 162 -11.84 -30.27 7.68
CA PHE A 162 -12.43 -31.33 8.47
C PHE A 162 -13.88 -30.94 8.76
N ASP A 163 -14.77 -31.17 7.80
CA ASP A 163 -16.20 -31.18 8.06
C ASP A 163 -16.61 -32.58 8.54
N ASN A 164 -16.30 -32.89 9.80
CA ASN A 164 -17.11 -33.85 10.57
C ASN A 164 -18.40 -33.14 11.01
N ILE A 165 -19.19 -32.67 10.05
CA ILE A 165 -20.57 -32.26 10.31
C ILE A 165 -21.42 -33.52 10.17
N ASP A 166 -21.65 -34.18 11.30
CA ASP A 166 -22.63 -35.23 11.42
C ASP A 166 -24.03 -34.63 11.18
N THR A 167 -24.64 -34.96 10.05
CA THR A 167 -25.93 -34.41 9.61
C THR A 167 -27.13 -35.22 10.11
N THR A 168 -26.95 -36.11 11.09
CA THR A 168 -27.98 -37.08 11.49
C THR A 168 -29.10 -36.55 12.39
N GLN A 169 -29.17 -35.26 12.76
CA GLN A 169 -30.29 -34.74 13.59
C GLN A 169 -30.80 -33.35 13.20
N ILE A 170 -31.23 -33.17 11.95
CA ILE A 170 -32.11 -32.04 11.61
C ILE A 170 -33.53 -32.57 11.39
N GLU A 171 -34.30 -32.69 12.47
CA GLU A 171 -35.75 -32.89 12.40
C GLU A 171 -36.42 -31.58 11.93
N LEU A 172 -36.82 -31.54 10.65
CA LEU A 172 -37.67 -30.50 10.10
C LEU A 172 -39.09 -30.64 10.66
N ARG A 173 -39.40 -29.88 11.72
CA ARG A 173 -40.74 -29.84 12.32
C ARG A 173 -41.69 -29.04 11.43
N GLY A 174 -42.42 -29.74 10.57
CA GLY A 174 -43.50 -29.18 9.77
C GLY A 174 -44.72 -28.79 10.62
N LYS A 175 -45.24 -27.58 10.41
CA LYS A 175 -46.66 -27.24 10.61
C LYS A 175 -47.15 -26.31 9.49
N LYS A 176 -48.12 -26.81 8.74
CA LYS A 176 -48.96 -26.15 7.72
C LYS A 176 -49.70 -24.93 8.27
N SER A 177 -49.85 -23.87 7.47
CA SER A 177 -51.15 -23.48 6.85
C SER A 177 -51.06 -22.16 6.07
N ASP A 178 -51.58 -22.24 4.82
CA ASP A 178 -52.31 -21.24 4.04
C ASP A 178 -51.74 -19.82 3.80
N SER A 179 -51.11 -19.59 2.64
CA SER A 179 -51.18 -18.28 1.95
C SER A 179 -50.94 -18.30 0.42
N ASP A 180 -51.25 -19.41 -0.27
CA ASP A 180 -51.10 -19.59 -1.73
C ASP A 180 -52.05 -18.74 -2.62
N SER A 181 -52.53 -17.57 -2.16
CA SER A 181 -53.43 -16.72 -2.96
C SER A 181 -52.91 -15.29 -3.22
N ALA A 182 -51.77 -14.92 -2.63
CA ALA A 182 -51.19 -13.58 -2.80
C ALA A 182 -50.13 -13.51 -3.92
N GLU A 183 -49.46 -14.62 -4.23
CA GLU A 183 -48.31 -14.65 -5.14
C GLU A 183 -48.71 -14.79 -6.62
N GLU A 184 -49.79 -15.52 -6.93
CA GLU A 184 -50.35 -15.63 -8.29
C GLU A 184 -50.97 -14.32 -8.81
N ARG A 185 -51.52 -13.47 -7.92
CA ARG A 185 -52.06 -12.16 -8.32
C ARG A 185 -50.97 -11.14 -8.66
N ARG A 186 -49.76 -11.27 -8.11
CA ARG A 186 -48.62 -10.41 -8.46
C ARG A 186 -47.95 -10.83 -9.77
N LEU A 187 -47.90 -12.13 -10.06
CA LEU A 187 -47.29 -12.65 -11.29
C LEU A 187 -48.13 -12.37 -12.54
N SER A 188 -49.47 -12.31 -12.42
CA SER A 188 -50.37 -11.96 -13.53
C SER A 188 -50.33 -10.46 -13.88
N SER A 189 -50.15 -9.56 -12.89
CA SER A 189 -50.06 -8.11 -13.13
C SER A 189 -48.72 -7.71 -13.79
N LEU A 190 -47.63 -8.43 -13.52
CA LEU A 190 -46.33 -8.18 -14.16
C LEU A 190 -46.34 -8.59 -15.64
N ARG A 191 -47.00 -9.71 -15.99
CA ARG A 191 -47.08 -10.18 -17.39
C ARG A 191 -47.86 -9.22 -18.29
N GLN A 192 -48.99 -8.67 -17.84
CA GLN A 192 -49.75 -7.70 -18.63
C GLN A 192 -49.04 -6.34 -18.82
N SER A 193 -48.10 -5.99 -17.94
CA SER A 193 -47.31 -4.75 -18.05
C SER A 193 -46.17 -4.86 -19.10
N MET A 194 -45.63 -6.07 -19.29
CA MET A 194 -44.58 -6.32 -20.28
C MET A 194 -45.10 -6.41 -21.72
N GLU A 195 -46.29 -6.98 -21.93
CA GLU A 195 -46.87 -7.11 -23.29
C GLU A 195 -47.25 -5.76 -23.92
N ARG A 196 -47.58 -4.74 -23.12
CA ARG A 196 -47.86 -3.38 -23.63
C ARG A 196 -46.62 -2.59 -24.05
N LYS A 197 -45.41 -3.01 -23.65
CA LYS A 197 -44.14 -2.35 -24.01
C LYS A 197 -43.47 -2.90 -25.26
N LEU A 198 -43.95 -4.02 -25.79
CA LEU A 198 -43.41 -4.68 -26.99
C LEU A 198 -44.22 -4.44 -28.27
N SER A 199 -45.29 -3.63 -28.20
CA SER A 199 -46.18 -3.30 -29.33
C SER A 199 -46.21 -1.81 -29.70
N ARG A 200 -45.13 -1.06 -29.41
CA ARG A 200 -44.95 0.33 -29.86
C ARG A 200 -43.59 0.51 -30.51
#